data_AF-A0A6L7CFL4-F1
#
_entry.id   AF-A0A6L7CFL4-F1
#
_cell.length_a   1.000
_cell.length_b   1.000
_cell.length_c   1.000
_cell.angle_alpha   90.00
_cell.angle_beta   90.00
_cell.angle_gamma   90.00
#
_symmetry.space_group_name_H-M   'P 1'
#
loop_
_entity.id
_entity.type
_entity.pdbx_description
1 polymer ?
#
loop_
_entity_poly.entity_id
_entity_poly.type
_entity_poly.pdbx_seq_one_letter_code
_entity_poly.pdbx_strand_id
1 'polypeptide(L)'
;MFSMILSGLICGALLGFVMQRGRFCLTGGFRDMYIVKNNRMFYALLIAISVQSVGVFALIQAGLLTYEAGAFPWLGTVIGGYIFGLGIVLAGGCATGTWYRAGEGLIGSWIALFTYMVMSAVMRS
;
A
#
# COMPACT_ATOMS: atom_id res chain seq x y z
N MET A 1 0.02 19.27 17.58
CA MET A 1 -0.46 17.87 17.72
C MET A 1 -1.89 17.67 17.21
N PHE A 2 -2.89 18.43 17.68
CA PHE A 2 -4.29 18.23 17.25
C PHE A 2 -4.51 18.42 15.72
N SER A 3 -3.90 19.45 15.12
CA SER A 3 -3.96 19.68 13.67
C SER A 3 -3.31 18.56 12.83
N MET A 4 -2.23 17.93 13.33
CA MET A 4 -1.60 16.77 12.68
C MET A 4 -2.48 15.52 12.70
N ILE A 5 -3.18 15.28 13.82
CA ILE A 5 -4.08 14.13 13.93
C ILE A 5 -5.30 14.33 13.01
N LEU A 6 -5.85 15.54 12.98
CA LEU A 6 -7.03 15.85 12.16
C LEU A 6 -6.71 15.78 10.66
N SER A 7 -5.58 16.33 10.23
CA SER A 7 -5.13 16.23 8.84
C SER A 7 -4.85 14.78 8.43
N GLY A 8 -4.21 13.98 9.31
CA GLY A 8 -3.99 12.55 9.08
C GLY A 8 -5.29 11.76 8.92
N LEU A 9 -6.29 12.03 9.77
CA LEU A 9 -7.60 11.37 9.69
C LEU A 9 -8.34 11.72 8.40
N ILE A 10 -8.35 13.00 8.01
CA ILE A 10 -9.01 13.46 6.78
C ILE A 10 -8.32 12.87 5.55
N CYS A 11 -6.99 12.94 5.46
CA CYS A 11 -6.24 12.34 4.36
C CYS A 11 -6.44 10.82 4.29
N GLY A 12 -6.41 10.12 5.42
CA GLY A 12 -6.64 8.68 5.49
C GLY A 12 -8.06 8.29 5.07
N ALA A 13 -9.08 9.02 5.52
CA ALA A 13 -10.47 8.77 5.15
C ALA A 13 -10.72 8.99 3.65
N LEU A 14 -10.19 10.08 3.08
CA LEU A 14 -10.30 10.36 1.65
C LEU A 14 -9.58 9.29 0.81
N LEU A 15 -8.36 8.91 1.20
CA LEU A 15 -7.60 7.86 0.52
C LEU A 15 -8.29 6.51 0.61
N GLY A 16 -8.80 6.14 1.79
CA GLY A 16 -9.57 4.91 2.00
C GLY A 16 -10.83 4.85 1.13
N PHE A 17 -11.58 5.96 1.05
CA PHE A 17 -12.76 6.06 0.19
C PHE A 17 -12.44 5.86 -1.30
N VAL A 18 -11.39 6.50 -1.79
CA VAL A 18 -10.92 6.35 -3.18
C VAL A 18 -10.45 4.92 -3.45
N MET A 19 -9.68 4.32 -2.54
CA MET A 19 -9.20 2.95 -2.68
C MET A 19 -10.32 1.91 -2.65
N GLN A 20 -11.33 2.10 -1.81
CA GLN A 20 -12.49 1.23 -1.72
C GLN A 20 -13.31 1.27 -3.02
N ARG A 21 -13.62 2.48 -3.52
CA ARG A 21 -14.34 2.65 -4.80
C ARG A 21 -13.53 2.14 -6.00
N GLY A 22 -12.22 2.33 -5.97
CA GLY A 22 -11.31 1.87 -7.02
C GLY A 22 -10.95 0.38 -6.95
N ARG A 23 -11.35 -0.35 -5.88
CA ARG A 23 -10.94 -1.72 -5.59
C ARG A 23 -9.43 -1.92 -5.80
N PHE A 24 -8.64 -1.00 -5.22
CA PHE A 24 -7.24 -0.83 -5.57
C PHE A 24 -6.37 -1.99 -5.03
N CYS A 25 -6.12 -2.99 -5.87
CA CYS A 25 -5.41 -4.20 -5.50
C CYS A 25 -4.26 -4.49 -6.45
N LEU A 26 -3.01 -4.38 -5.99
CA LEU A 26 -1.82 -4.65 -6.82
C LEU A 26 -1.78 -6.11 -7.29
N THR A 27 -1.98 -7.07 -6.37
CA THR A 27 -1.98 -8.50 -6.70
C THR A 27 -3.11 -8.85 -7.66
N GLY A 28 -4.28 -8.23 -7.49
CA GLY A 28 -5.41 -8.33 -8.40
C GLY A 28 -5.11 -7.75 -9.79
N GLY A 29 -4.44 -6.60 -9.86
CA GLY A 29 -4.05 -5.97 -11.13
C GLY A 29 -3.14 -6.85 -11.97
N PHE A 30 -2.12 -7.47 -11.37
CA PHE A 30 -1.25 -8.42 -12.08
C PHE A 30 -1.99 -9.68 -12.51
N ARG A 31 -2.87 -10.21 -11.64
CA ARG A 31 -3.69 -11.39 -11.95
C ARG A 31 -4.67 -11.12 -13.09
N ASP A 32 -5.36 -9.98 -13.08
CA ASP A 32 -6.38 -9.61 -14.06
C ASP A 32 -5.76 -9.27 -15.42
N MET A 33 -4.52 -8.75 -15.44
CA MET A 33 -3.73 -8.58 -16.66
C MET A 33 -3.42 -9.94 -17.31
N TYR A 34 -3.02 -10.94 -16.52
CA TYR A 34 -2.62 -12.25 -17.05
C TYR A 34 -3.81 -13.15 -17.41
N ILE A 35 -4.82 -13.21 -16.55
CA ILE A 35 -5.95 -14.14 -16.70
C ILE A 35 -7.09 -13.51 -17.52
N VAL A 36 -7.53 -12.31 -17.11
CA VAL A 36 -8.73 -11.65 -17.67
C VAL A 36 -8.35 -10.80 -18.89
N LYS A 37 -7.05 -10.57 -19.15
CA LYS A 37 -6.52 -9.63 -20.16
C LYS A 37 -7.10 -8.22 -20.02
N ASN A 38 -7.48 -7.83 -18.80
CA ASN A 38 -7.99 -6.51 -18.51
C ASN A 38 -6.91 -5.65 -17.87
N ASN A 39 -6.35 -4.74 -18.67
CA ASN A 39 -5.20 -3.94 -18.26
C ASN A 39 -5.59 -2.65 -17.54
N ARG A 40 -6.89 -2.37 -17.35
CA ARG A 40 -7.38 -1.10 -16.78
C ARG A 40 -6.77 -0.83 -15.40
N MET A 41 -6.76 -1.83 -14.53
CA MET A 41 -6.24 -1.68 -13.17
C MET A 41 -4.73 -1.50 -13.14
N PHE A 42 -4.03 -2.16 -14.06
CA PHE A 42 -2.58 -2.04 -14.20
C PHE A 42 -2.17 -0.65 -14.70
N TYR A 43 -2.86 -0.08 -15.68
CA TYR A 43 -2.62 1.30 -16.11
C TYR A 43 -2.93 2.31 -14.99
N ALA A 44 -4.01 2.11 -14.22
CA ALA A 44 -4.32 2.96 -13.08
C ALA A 44 -3.21 2.96 -12.03
N LEU A 45 -2.58 1.80 -11.77
CA LEU A 45 -1.41 1.68 -10.89
C LEU A 45 -0.22 2.47 -11.42
N LEU A 46 0.13 2.34 -12.70
CA LEU A 46 1.26 3.05 -13.31
C LEU A 46 1.06 4.57 -13.28
N ILE A 47 -0.16 5.04 -13.54
CA ILE A 47 -0.50 6.46 -13.46
C ILE A 47 -0.38 6.94 -12.00
N ALA A 48 -0.87 6.18 -11.03
CA ALA A 48 -0.76 6.54 -9.61
C ALA A 48 0.70 6.66 -9.15
N ILE A 49 1.56 5.71 -9.54
CA ILE A 49 2.99 5.74 -9.24
C ILE A 49 3.63 6.98 -9.88
N SER A 50 3.36 7.23 -11.16
CA SER A 50 3.91 8.39 -11.90
C SER A 50 3.54 9.71 -11.22
N VAL A 51 2.26 9.90 -10.90
CA VAL A 51 1.76 11.12 -10.25
C VAL A 51 2.36 11.27 -8.85
N GLN A 52 2.47 10.18 -8.08
CA GLN A 52 3.07 10.21 -6.74
C GLN A 52 4.56 10.55 -6.80
N SER A 53 5.32 9.96 -7.73
CA SER A 53 6.75 10.26 -7.90
C SER A 53 6.99 11.72 -8.28
N VAL A 54 6.22 12.26 -9.23
CA VAL A 54 6.32 13.68 -9.62
C VAL A 54 5.93 14.59 -8.45
N GLY A 55 4.86 14.26 -7.73
CA GLY A 55 4.43 15.03 -6.56
C GLY A 55 5.49 15.08 -5.46
N VAL A 56 6.06 13.93 -5.07
CA VAL A 56 7.11 13.87 -4.04
C VAL A 56 8.35 14.63 -4.47
N PHE A 57 8.78 14.49 -5.73
CA PHE A 57 9.96 15.20 -6.24
C PHE A 57 9.77 16.73 -6.26
N ALA A 58 8.57 17.20 -6.60
CA ALA A 58 8.23 18.62 -6.54
C ALA A 58 8.25 19.16 -5.11
N LEU A 59 7.74 18.40 -4.12
CA LEU A 59 7.79 18.79 -2.71
C LEU A 59 9.21 18.82 -2.15
N ILE A 60 10.09 17.93 -2.61
CA ILE A 60 11.52 17.95 -2.25
C ILE A 60 12.19 19.22 -2.79
N GLN A 61 11.93 19.60 -4.05
CA GLN A 61 12.48 20.84 -4.63
C GLN A 61 11.94 22.11 -3.94
N ALA A 62 10.72 22.07 -3.43
CA ALA A 62 10.14 23.16 -2.64
C ALA A 62 10.72 23.26 -1.21
N GLY A 63 11.66 22.38 -0.82
CA GLY A 63 12.32 22.41 0.49
C GLY A 63 11.45 22.00 1.67
N LEU A 64 10.26 21.44 1.42
CA LEU A 64 9.31 21.03 2.47
C LEU A 64 9.56 19.61 3.01
N LEU A 65 10.35 18.79 2.29
CA LEU A 65 10.65 17.40 2.64
C LEU A 65 12.14 17.13 2.46
N THR A 66 12.81 16.70 3.53
CA THR A 66 14.18 16.17 3.47
C THR A 66 14.15 14.67 3.23
N TYR A 67 14.75 14.21 2.13
CA TYR A 67 14.84 12.79 1.80
C TYR A 67 16.21 12.25 2.22
N GLU A 68 16.27 11.65 3.41
CA GLU A 68 17.39 10.80 3.82
C GLU A 68 17.17 9.42 3.20
N ALA A 69 17.81 9.16 2.07
CA ALA A 69 17.88 7.81 1.50
C ALA A 69 18.76 6.96 2.44
N GLY A 70 18.13 6.33 3.43
CA GLY A 70 18.81 5.38 4.31
C GLY A 70 19.49 4.26 3.50
N ALA A 71 20.51 3.64 4.08
CA ALA A 71 21.23 2.52 3.45
C ALA A 71 20.22 1.45 2.99
N PHE A 72 20.22 1.11 1.69
CA PHE A 72 19.31 0.12 1.12
C PHE A 72 19.84 -1.30 1.39
N PRO A 73 19.26 -2.07 2.32
CA PRO A 73 19.73 -3.41 2.62
C PRO A 73 19.21 -4.38 1.57
N TRP A 74 19.90 -4.47 0.44
CA TRP A 74 19.48 -5.25 -0.74
C TRP A 74 19.03 -6.67 -0.40
N LEU A 75 19.77 -7.37 0.47
CA LEU A 75 19.48 -8.74 0.87
C LEU A 75 18.17 -8.84 1.66
N GLY A 76 17.96 -7.90 2.59
CA GLY A 76 16.74 -7.81 3.38
C GLY A 76 15.52 -7.48 2.53
N THR A 77 15.66 -6.59 1.55
CA THR A 77 14.56 -6.23 0.65
C THR A 77 14.16 -7.40 -0.26
N VAL A 78 15.12 -8.15 -0.80
CA VAL A 78 14.83 -9.29 -1.68
C VAL A 78 14.16 -10.43 -0.90
N ILE A 79 14.76 -10.84 0.22
CA ILE A 79 14.23 -11.95 1.03
C ILE A 79 12.88 -11.55 1.67
N GLY A 80 12.81 -10.35 2.26
CA GLY A 80 11.60 -9.83 2.87
C GLY A 80 10.47 -9.65 1.87
N GLY A 81 10.76 -9.12 0.68
CA GLY A 81 9.80 -8.96 -0.40
C GLY A 81 9.23 -10.30 -0.87
N TYR A 82 10.07 -11.34 -0.97
CA TYR A 82 9.63 -12.68 -1.35
C TYR A 82 8.70 -13.31 -0.30
N ILE A 83 9.09 -13.27 0.98
CA ILE A 83 8.28 -13.80 2.09
C ILE A 83 6.96 -13.03 2.22
N PHE A 84 7.02 -11.70 2.11
CA PHE A 84 5.83 -10.84 2.12
C PHE A 84 4.88 -11.18 0.97
N GLY A 85 5.42 -11.38 -0.23
CA GLY A 85 4.67 -11.80 -1.42
C GLY A 85 3.96 -13.15 -1.24
N LEU A 86 4.64 -14.15 -0.67
CA LEU A 86 4.02 -15.43 -0.35
C LEU A 86 2.91 -15.27 0.70
N GLY A 87 3.17 -14.53 1.77
CA GLY A 87 2.20 -14.29 2.83
C GLY A 87 0.93 -13.60 2.35
N ILE A 88 1.06 -12.59 1.48
CA ILE A 88 -0.09 -11.81 1.02
C ILE A 88 -0.98 -12.58 0.04
N VAL A 89 -0.39 -13.50 -0.74
CA VAL A 89 -1.16 -14.43 -1.61
C VAL A 89 -1.93 -15.44 -0.74
N LEU A 90 -1.30 -16.01 0.29
CA LEU A 90 -1.96 -16.92 1.24
C LEU A 90 -3.08 -16.23 2.02
N ALA A 91 -2.91 -14.95 2.38
CA ALA A 91 -3.95 -14.13 3.01
C ALA A 91 -5.10 -13.74 2.06
N GLY A 92 -5.00 -14.03 0.76
CA GLY A 92 -6.05 -13.75 -0.22
C GLY A 92 -6.30 -12.26 -0.46
N GLY A 93 -5.25 -11.42 -0.34
CA GLY A 93 -5.37 -9.96 -0.40
C GLY A 93 -4.19 -9.24 -1.07
N CYS A 94 -4.09 -7.94 -0.79
CA CYS A 94 -2.89 -7.11 -1.00
C CYS A 94 -2.77 -6.11 0.15
N ALA A 95 -1.61 -5.47 0.30
CA ALA A 95 -1.36 -4.51 1.39
C ALA A 95 -2.44 -3.42 1.50
N THR A 96 -2.82 -2.78 0.38
CA THR A 96 -3.87 -1.75 0.34
C THR A 96 -5.27 -2.36 0.48
N GLY A 97 -5.45 -3.54 -0.12
CA GLY A 97 -6.66 -4.34 -0.13
C GLY A 97 -7.13 -4.73 1.26
N THR A 98 -6.20 -5.12 2.13
CA THR A 98 -6.55 -5.59 3.48
C THR A 98 -7.16 -4.49 4.34
N TRP A 99 -6.75 -3.22 4.14
CA TRP A 99 -7.28 -2.08 4.90
C TRP A 99 -8.75 -1.79 4.55
N TYR A 100 -9.06 -1.55 3.28
CA TYR A 100 -10.43 -1.20 2.91
C TYR A 100 -11.37 -2.42 2.98
N ARG A 101 -10.89 -3.64 2.70
CA ARG A 101 -11.71 -4.87 2.83
C ARG A 101 -12.02 -5.21 4.28
N ALA A 102 -11.14 -4.86 5.22
CA ALA A 102 -11.48 -4.93 6.64
C ALA A 102 -12.63 -3.97 6.98
N GLY A 103 -12.63 -2.76 6.39
CA GLY A 103 -13.74 -1.81 6.49
C GLY A 103 -15.05 -2.30 5.84
N GLU A 104 -14.99 -3.15 4.81
CA GLU A 104 -16.15 -3.79 4.19
C GLU A 104 -16.73 -4.96 4.99
N GLY A 105 -16.12 -5.33 6.13
CA GLY A 105 -16.62 -6.40 7.01
C GLY A 105 -16.09 -7.80 6.67
N LEU A 106 -15.07 -7.93 5.82
CA LEU A 106 -14.47 -9.22 5.51
C LEU A 106 -13.61 -9.70 6.69
N ILE A 107 -14.12 -10.68 7.44
CA ILE A 107 -13.46 -11.25 8.63
C ILE A 107 -12.05 -11.79 8.32
N GLY A 108 -11.87 -12.41 7.15
CA GLY A 108 -10.54 -12.86 6.71
C GLY A 108 -9.53 -11.71 6.57
N SER A 109 -10.00 -10.52 6.19
CA SER A 109 -9.17 -9.32 6.07
C SER A 109 -8.78 -8.76 7.44
N TRP A 110 -9.64 -8.90 8.45
CA TRP A 110 -9.34 -8.50 9.83
C TRP A 110 -8.19 -9.33 10.41
N ILE A 111 -8.20 -10.65 10.21
CA ILE A 111 -7.15 -11.55 10.69
C ILE A 111 -5.83 -11.24 9.97
N ALA A 112 -5.87 -11.03 8.66
CA ALA A 112 -4.70 -10.65 7.87
C ALA A 112 -4.11 -9.30 8.34
N LEU A 113 -4.96 -8.30 8.58
CA LEU A 113 -4.55 -6.97 9.03
C LEU A 113 -3.95 -7.02 10.44
N PHE A 114 -4.56 -7.77 11.37
CA PHE A 114 -4.01 -7.97 12.71
C PHE A 114 -2.62 -8.61 12.67
N THR A 115 -2.48 -9.70 11.91
CA THR A 115 -1.19 -10.40 11.78
C THR A 115 -0.14 -9.50 11.13
N TYR A 116 -0.52 -8.73 10.13
CA TYR A 116 0.36 -7.76 9.48
C TYR A 116 0.84 -6.66 10.45
N MET A 117 -0.05 -6.12 11.27
CA MET A 117 0.31 -5.14 12.31
C MET A 117 1.24 -5.72 13.38
N VAL A 118 0.95 -6.93 13.86
CA VAL A 118 1.82 -7.60 14.86
C VAL A 118 3.20 -7.87 14.29
N MET A 119 3.30 -8.43 13.08
CA MET A 119 4.59 -8.75 12.48
C MET A 119 5.40 -7.48 12.15
N SER A 120 4.75 -6.42 11.66
CA SER A 120 5.41 -5.14 11.43
C SER A 120 5.90 -4.47 12.73
N ALA A 121 5.19 -4.65 13.85
CA ALA A 121 5.64 -4.19 15.15
C ALA A 121 6.86 -4.97 15.66
N VAL A 122 6.89 -6.29 15.46
CA VAL A 122 8.03 -7.15 15.85
C VAL A 122 9.28 -6.82 15.03
N MET A 123 9.14 -6.54 13.74
CA MET A 123 10.27 -6.23 12.86
C MET A 123 10.81 -4.79 12.99
N ARG A 124 10.20 -3.93 13.80
CA ARG A 124 10.62 -2.53 13.99
C ARG A 124 11.79 -2.37 14.98
N SER A 125 12.63 -3.40 15.12
CA SER A 125 13.85 -3.41 15.95
C SER A 125 15.09 -3.19 15.10
#